data_AF-A0A7C1QBN3-F1
#
_entry.id   AF-A0A7C1QBN3-F1
#
_cell.length_a   1.000
_cell.length_b   1.000
_cell.length_c   1.000
_cell.angle_alpha   90.00
_cell.angle_beta   90.00
_cell.angle_gamma   90.00
#
_symmetry.space_group_name_H-M   'P 1'
#
loop_
_entity.id
_entity.type
_entity.pdbx_description
1 polymer ?
#
loop_
_entity_poly.entity_id
_entity_poly.type
_entity_poly.pdbx_seq_one_letter_code
_entity_poly.pdbx_strand_id
1 'polypeptide(L)' 'MNKNNAELIEKILEKSYKDGTKVKLTCTAAFEIADRFGINPNKVGSLCNERNIRISHCQLGCFK' A
#
# COMPACT_ATOMS: atom_id res chain seq x y z
N MET A 1 5.28 21.52 -6.39
CA MET A 1 6.14 20.54 -5.70
C MET A 1 5.26 19.43 -5.13
N ASN A 2 5.22 18.23 -5.72
CA ASN A 2 4.61 17.02 -5.12
C ASN A 2 5.08 15.75 -5.88
N LYS A 3 6.39 15.58 -6.08
CA LYS A 3 6.95 14.42 -6.81
C LYS A 3 6.81 13.08 -6.06
N ASN A 4 6.51 13.11 -4.75
CA ASN A 4 6.58 11.92 -3.89
C ASN A 4 5.42 10.92 -4.07
N ASN A 5 4.22 11.37 -4.46
CA ASN A 5 3.05 10.49 -4.50
C ASN A 5 3.06 9.55 -5.71
N ALA A 6 3.60 9.97 -6.85
CA ALA A 6 3.63 9.14 -8.07
C ALA A 6 4.55 7.93 -7.89
N GLU A 7 5.76 8.16 -7.40
CA GLU A 7 6.78 7.13 -7.17
C GLU A 7 6.34 6.14 -6.07
N LEU A 8 5.64 6.64 -5.06
CA LEU A 8 5.02 5.83 -4.02
C LEU A 8 3.94 4.89 -4.57
N ILE A 9 3.06 5.40 -5.44
CA ILE A 9 2.03 4.57 -6.10
C ILE A 9 2.67 3.49 -6.96
N GLU A 10 3.74 3.81 -7.71
CA GLU A 10 4.49 2.80 -8.46
C GLU A 10 5.00 1.68 -7.57
N LYS A 11 5.57 2.00 -6.41
CA LYS A 11 6.04 0.99 -5.45
C LYS A 11 4.91 0.18 -4.83
N ILE A 12 3.77 0.80 -4.56
CA ILE A 12 2.56 0.11 -4.13
C ILE A 12 2.12 -0.89 -5.19
N LEU A 13 2.07 -0.48 -6.46
CA LEU A 13 1.65 -1.34 -7.57
C LEU A 13 2.65 -2.48 -7.82
N GLU A 14 3.95 -2.20 -7.76
CA GLU A 14 5.05 -3.18 -7.91
C GLU A 14 4.97 -4.30 -6.86
N LYS A 15 4.59 -3.95 -5.61
CA LYS A 15 4.41 -4.91 -4.52
C LYS A 15 2.99 -5.48 -4.43
N SER A 16 2.05 -4.91 -5.16
CA SER A 16 0.68 -5.42 -5.24
C SER A 16 0.61 -6.62 -6.16
N TYR A 17 -0.37 -7.49 -5.93
CA TYR A 17 -0.62 -8.67 -6.72
C TYR A 17 -2.09 -8.75 -7.10
N LYS A 18 -2.38 -9.31 -8.28
CA LYS A 18 -3.75 -9.62 -8.68
C LYS A 18 -4.17 -10.94 -8.06
N ASP A 19 -5.28 -10.91 -7.35
CA ASP A 19 -5.95 -12.06 -6.77
C ASP A 19 -7.34 -12.17 -7.41
N GLY A 20 -7.43 -13.02 -8.44
CA GLY A 20 -8.61 -13.11 -9.30
C GLY A 20 -8.90 -11.78 -10.01
N THR A 21 -10.05 -11.19 -9.73
CA THR A 21 -10.51 -9.92 -10.31
C THR A 21 -10.12 -8.67 -9.52
N LYS A 22 -9.44 -8.83 -8.37
CA LYS A 22 -9.12 -7.71 -7.47
C LYS A 22 -7.60 -7.55 -7.32
N VAL A 23 -7.15 -6.30 -7.19
CA VAL A 23 -5.75 -6.01 -6.83
C VAL A 23 -5.65 -5.99 -5.31
N LYS A 24 -4.69 -6.74 -4.77
CA LYS A 24 -4.43 -6.85 -3.34
C LYS A 24 -2.99 -6.45 -3.04
N LEU A 25 -2.78 -5.89 -1.85
CA LEU A 25 -1.47 -5.55 -1.33
C LEU A 25 -1.33 -6.14 0.07
N THR A 26 -0.19 -6.71 0.40
CA THR A 26 0.04 -7.17 1.77
C THR A 26 0.23 -5.98 2.71
N CYS A 27 -0.29 -6.07 3.94
CA CYS A 27 -0.07 -5.03 4.94
C CYS A 27 1.42 -4.80 5.20
N THR A 28 2.22 -5.87 5.24
CA THR A 28 3.68 -5.80 5.38
C THR A 28 4.31 -4.97 4.26
N ALA A 29 3.92 -5.18 3.00
CA ALA A 29 4.42 -4.38 1.89
C ALA A 29 4.02 -2.91 2.02
N ALA A 30 2.78 -2.63 2.43
CA ALA A 30 2.32 -1.26 2.65
C ALA A 30 3.16 -0.53 3.71
N PHE A 31 3.48 -1.21 4.82
CA PHE A 31 4.34 -0.69 5.88
C PHE A 31 5.80 -0.55 5.45
N GLU A 32 6.37 -1.54 4.75
CA GLU A 32 7.73 -1.48 4.22
C GLU A 32 7.91 -0.30 3.27
N ILE A 33 6.93 -0.05 2.39
CA ILE A 33 6.92 1.12 1.52
C ILE A 33 6.82 2.41 2.37
N ALA A 34 5.92 2.45 3.35
CA ALA A 34 5.77 3.64 4.20
C ALA A 34 7.08 3.98 4.93
N ASP A 35 7.74 2.99 5.52
CA ASP A 35 9.03 3.12 6.21
C ASP A 35 10.14 3.57 5.26
N ARG A 36 10.26 2.94 4.09
CA ARG A 36 11.26 3.27 3.08
C ARG A 36 11.16 4.71 2.57
N PHE A 37 9.94 5.23 2.47
CA PHE A 37 9.68 6.61 2.05
C PHE A 37 9.59 7.59 3.24
N GLY A 38 9.70 7.11 4.48
CA GLY A 38 9.58 7.93 5.69
C GLY A 38 8.21 8.60 5.84
N ILE A 39 7.13 7.96 5.38
CA ILE A 39 5.77 8.49 5.42
C ILE A 39 4.87 7.67 6.33
N ASN A 40 3.74 8.24 6.75
CA ASN A 40 2.75 7.50 7.53
C ASN A 40 2.10 6.37 6.70
N PRO A 41 1.96 5.16 7.25
CA PRO A 41 1.25 4.04 6.60
C PRO A 41 -0.22 4.35 6.32
N ASN A 42 -0.84 5.27 7.08
CA ASN A 42 -2.16 5.82 6.77
C ASN A 42 -2.23 6.44 5.36
N LYS A 43 -1.16 7.14 4.94
CA LYS A 43 -1.09 7.76 3.61
C LYS A 43 -1.01 6.70 2.50
N VAL A 44 -0.26 5.63 2.74
CA VAL A 44 -0.23 4.45 1.86
C VAL A 44 -1.61 3.81 1.76
N GLY A 45 -2.31 3.66 2.90
CA GLY A 45 -3.69 3.16 2.95
C GLY A 45 -4.66 4.01 2.15
N SER A 46 -4.62 5.34 2.28
CA SER A 46 -5.45 6.26 1.49
C SER A 46 -5.20 6.11 -0.01
N LEU A 47 -3.94 6.01 -0.44
CA LEU A 47 -3.57 5.81 -1.85
C LEU A 47 -4.05 4.45 -2.38
N CYS A 48 -3.91 3.39 -1.57
CA CYS A 48 -4.44 2.08 -1.92
C CYS A 48 -5.96 2.14 -2.10
N ASN A 49 -6.66 2.83 -1.20
CA ASN A 49 -8.12 2.99 -1.26
C ASN A 49 -8.55 3.76 -2.52
N GLU A 50 -7.88 4.87 -2.85
CA GLU A 50 -8.12 5.64 -4.08
C GLU A 50 -7.92 4.78 -5.34
N ARG A 51 -6.94 3.86 -5.31
CA ARG A 51 -6.62 2.96 -6.43
C ARG A 51 -7.39 1.64 -6.43
N ASN A 52 -8.40 1.48 -5.55
CA ASN A 52 -9.15 0.23 -5.40
C ASN A 52 -8.26 -0.99 -5.09
N ILE A 53 -7.12 -0.78 -4.44
CA ILE A 53 -6.19 -1.81 -4.00
C ILE A 53 -6.59 -2.23 -2.59
N ARG A 54 -6.94 -3.51 -2.43
CA ARG A 54 -7.40 -4.05 -1.15
C ARG A 54 -6.22 -4.55 -0.34
N ILE A 55 -5.93 -3.87 0.77
CA ILE A 55 -4.92 -4.36 1.70
C ILE A 55 -5.43 -5.66 2.33
N SER A 56 -4.64 -6.73 2.20
CA SER A 56 -4.95 -8.07 2.70
C SER A 56 -3.77 -8.58 3.52
N HIS A 57 -3.96 -9.64 4.32
CA HIS A 57 -2.87 -10.26 5.09
C HIS A 57 -2.22 -9.29 6.10
N CYS A 58 -3.00 -8.75 7.04
CA CYS A 58 -2.45 -7.94 8.14
C CYS A 58 -1.70 -8.85 9.14
N GLN A 59 -0.39 -8.96 8.97
CA GLN A 59 0.50 -9.73 9.85
C GLN A 59 0.61 -9.13 11.27
N LEU A 60 0.15 -7.90 11.47
CA LEU A 60 0.25 -7.19 12.76
C LEU A 60 -0.91 -7.45 13.73
N GLY A 61 -1.97 -8.15 13.32
CA GLY A 61 -3.20 -8.21 14.12
C GLY A 61 -3.81 -6.81 14.39
N CYS A 62 -3.37 -5.78 13.65
CA CYS A 62 -3.79 -4.39 13.80
C CYS A 62 -5.21 -4.10 13.29
N PHE A 63 -5.81 -5.06 12.60
CA PHE A 63 -7.25 -5.08 12.33
C PHE A 63 -7.85 -6.20 13.18
N LYS A 64 -8.10 -5.90 14.45
CA LYS A 64 -9.08 -6.59 15.28
C LYS A 64 -10.17 -5.59 15.64
#